data_AF-A0A8C0PPH7-F1
#
_entry.id   AF-A0A8C0PPH7-F1
#
_cell.length_a   1.000
_cell.length_b   1.000
_cell.length_c   1.000
_cell.angle_alpha   90.00
_cell.angle_beta   90.00
_cell.angle_gamma   90.00
#
_symmetry.space_group_name_H-M   'P 1'
#
loop_
_entity.id
_entity.type
_entity.pdbx_description
1 polymer ?
#
loop_
_entity_poly.entity_id
_entity_poly.type
_entity_poly.pdbx_seq_one_letter_code
_entity_poly.pdbx_strand_id
1 'polypeptide(L)' 'LSSHKTFRIKRFLATKQKQNHPIPQWIQMKTGNKIRYNSKRRHWRRTKLGLKGSHMRWHTYSCSMKVLCSHPITL' A
#
# COMPACT_ATOMS: atom_id res chain seq x y z
N LEU A 1 -7.18 15.53 -22.35
CA LEU A 1 -6.61 16.45 -21.35
C LEU A 1 -6.38 15.73 -20.03
N SER A 2 -5.28 16.03 -19.31
CA SER A 2 -5.14 15.60 -17.91
C SER A 2 -6.10 16.39 -17.03
N SER A 3 -6.64 15.75 -16.00
CA SER A 3 -7.40 16.43 -14.95
C SER A 3 -6.58 17.55 -14.31
N HIS A 4 -7.25 18.65 -13.96
CA HIS A 4 -6.67 19.75 -13.18
C HIS A 4 -6.37 19.25 -11.76
N LYS A 5 -5.08 19.24 -11.39
CA LYS A 5 -4.57 18.79 -10.07
C LYS A 5 -3.72 19.88 -9.45
N THR A 6 -3.76 19.98 -8.13
CA THR A 6 -2.91 20.90 -7.37
C THR A 6 -1.43 20.51 -7.49
N PHE A 7 -0.53 21.48 -7.29
CA PHE A 7 0.92 21.26 -7.36
C PHE A 7 1.41 20.17 -6.40
N ARG A 8 0.88 20.14 -5.16
CA ARG A 8 1.22 19.13 -4.15
C ARG A 8 0.93 17.71 -4.63
N ILE A 9 -0.23 17.50 -5.26
CA ILE A 9 -0.62 16.19 -5.82
C ILE A 9 0.30 15.82 -6.98
N LYS A 10 0.59 16.77 -7.88
CA LYS A 10 1.52 16.54 -9.01
C LYS A 10 2.90 16.11 -8.51
N ARG A 11 3.44 16.80 -7.49
CA ARG A 11 4.73 16.45 -6.87
C ARG A 11 4.70 15.05 -6.25
N PHE A 12 3.64 14.71 -5.51
CA PHE A 12 3.47 13.38 -4.93
C PHE A 12 3.45 12.28 -5.98
N LEU A 13 2.67 12.47 -7.05
CA LEU A 13 2.60 11.52 -8.17
C LEU A 13 3.95 11.34 -8.85
N ALA A 14 4.67 12.43 -9.11
CA ALA A 14 6.01 12.39 -9.70
C ALA A 14 7.00 11.62 -8.81
N THR A 15 6.99 11.87 -7.50
CA THR A 15 7.84 11.11 -6.56
C THR A 15 7.49 9.62 -6.55
N LYS A 16 6.20 9.25 -6.56
CA LYS A 16 5.77 7.85 -6.58
C LYS A 16 6.12 7.15 -7.89
N GLN A 17 6.10 7.87 -9.01
CA GLN A 17 6.59 7.35 -10.28
C GLN A 17 8.10 7.13 -10.25
N LYS A 18 8.87 8.10 -9.76
CA LYS A 18 10.32 8.00 -9.60
C LYS A 18 10.73 6.86 -8.67
N GLN A 19 10.00 6.58 -7.59
CA GLN A 19 10.29 5.47 -6.67
C GLN A 19 10.07 4.06 -7.29
N ASN A 20 9.31 3.95 -8.38
CA ASN A 20 8.88 2.68 -8.95
C ASN A 20 9.84 2.13 -10.02
N HIS A 21 11.15 2.17 -9.76
CA HIS A 21 12.20 1.67 -10.66
C HIS A 21 12.79 0.33 -10.16
N PRO A 22 13.41 -0.48 -11.04
CA PRO A 22 14.16 -1.68 -10.63
C PRO A 22 15.46 -1.27 -9.94
N ILE A 23 16.04 -2.20 -9.18
CA ILE A 23 17.33 -1.96 -8.51
C ILE A 23 18.44 -1.88 -9.57
N PRO A 24 19.33 -0.88 -9.50
CA PRO A 24 20.51 -0.80 -10.36
C PRO A 24 21.45 -1.99 -10.19
N GLN A 25 22.03 -2.46 -11.30
CA GLN A 25 22.91 -3.63 -11.33
C GLN A 25 24.15 -3.47 -10.43
N TRP A 26 24.77 -2.29 -10.40
CA TRP A 26 25.95 -2.05 -9.58
C TRP A 26 25.70 -2.21 -8.07
N ILE A 27 24.46 -2.04 -7.60
CA ILE A 27 24.09 -2.28 -6.20
C ILE A 27 24.02 -3.79 -5.92
N GLN A 28 23.54 -4.57 -6.89
CA GLN A 28 23.49 -6.03 -6.80
C GLN A 28 24.89 -6.65 -6.77
N MET A 29 25.86 -6.02 -7.44
CA MET A 29 27.25 -6.47 -7.49
C MET A 29 28.06 -6.13 -6.22
N LYS A 30 27.52 -5.36 -5.28
CA LYS A 30 28.22 -5.05 -4.02
C LYS A 30 28.30 -6.30 -3.14
N THR A 31 29.51 -6.63 -2.69
CA THR A 31 29.76 -7.75 -1.77
C THR A 31 29.01 -7.57 -0.46
N GLY A 32 28.42 -8.66 0.06
CA GLY A 32 27.67 -8.65 1.33
C GLY A 32 26.25 -8.09 1.26
N ASN A 33 25.78 -7.61 0.10
CA ASN A 33 24.41 -7.13 -0.06
C ASN A 33 23.42 -8.28 -0.24
N LYS A 34 22.39 -8.33 0.62
CA LYS A 34 21.28 -9.30 0.53
C LYS A 34 20.13 -8.81 -0.36
N ILE A 35 20.18 -7.57 -0.84
CA ILE A 35 19.09 -6.93 -1.58
C ILE A 35 19.09 -7.42 -3.03
N ARG A 36 18.04 -8.16 -3.44
CA ARG A 36 17.90 -8.68 -4.82
C ARG A 36 16.92 -7.88 -5.68
N TYR A 37 15.79 -7.48 -5.11
CA TYR A 37 14.72 -6.77 -5.80
C TYR A 37 14.12 -5.66 -4.91
N ASN A 38 13.44 -4.69 -5.54
CA ASN A 38 12.77 -3.61 -4.81
C ASN A 38 11.41 -4.12 -4.28
N SER A 39 11.36 -4.47 -3.00
CA SER A 39 10.15 -4.95 -2.33
C SER A 39 8.99 -3.94 -2.30
N LYS A 40 9.29 -2.65 -2.45
CA LYS A 40 8.30 -1.56 -2.47
C LYS A 40 7.81 -1.21 -3.89
N ARG A 41 8.26 -1.93 -4.91
CA ARG A 41 7.79 -1.74 -6.29
C ARG A 41 6.30 -2.06 -6.38
N ARG A 42 5.55 -1.24 -7.14
CA ARG A 42 4.09 -1.32 -7.22
C ARG A 42 3.62 -1.42 -8.66
N HIS A 43 2.67 -2.32 -8.92
CA HIS A 43 1.91 -2.35 -10.15
C HIS A 43 0.59 -1.57 -10.01
N TRP A 44 0.24 -0.75 -11.01
CA TRP A 44 -0.88 0.19 -10.92
C TRP A 44 -2.28 -0.44 -10.96
N ARG A 45 -2.41 -1.64 -11.54
CA ARG A 45 -3.67 -2.40 -11.52
C ARG A 45 -3.91 -3.07 -10.17
N ARG A 46 -2.84 -3.58 -9.52
CA ARG A 46 -2.92 -4.38 -8.29
C ARG A 46 -3.10 -3.53 -7.03
N THR A 47 -2.41 -2.39 -6.93
CA THR A 47 -2.45 -1.54 -5.73
C THR A 47 -2.59 -0.08 -6.12
N LYS A 48 -3.57 0.65 -5.55
CA LYS A 48 -3.82 2.07 -5.88
C LYS A 48 -2.99 3.01 -5.01
N LEU A 49 -2.72 4.21 -5.55
CA LEU A 49 -2.12 5.29 -4.78
C LEU A 49 -3.21 5.93 -3.92
N GLY A 50 -3.04 5.88 -2.60
CA GLY A 50 -3.90 6.60 -1.66
C GLY A 50 -3.66 8.11 -1.78
N LEU A 51 -4.28 8.75 -2.76
CA LEU A 51 -4.37 10.19 -2.84
C LEU A 51 -5.39 10.62 -1.78
N LYS A 52 -4.92 10.85 -0.54
CA LYS A 52 -5.78 11.35 0.54
C LYS A 52 -6.24 12.78 0.20
N GLY A 53 -7.28 12.88 -0.62
CA GLY A 53 -8.28 13.93 -0.49
C GLY A 53 -9.33 13.39 0.48
N SER A 54 -9.51 14.05 1.61
CA SER A 54 -10.76 14.13 2.38
C SER A 54 -11.79 13.02 2.16
N HIS A 55 -11.46 11.80 2.53
CA HIS A 55 -12.47 10.79 2.83
C HIS A 55 -11.95 9.98 4.00
N MET A 56 -12.54 10.25 5.17
CA MET A 56 -12.50 9.34 6.29
C MET A 56 -12.85 7.96 5.76
N ARG A 57 -11.94 7.03 6.00
CA ARG A 57 -12.18 5.63 5.72
C ARG A 57 -13.14 5.16 6.80
N TRP A 58 -14.44 5.18 6.56
CA TRP A 58 -15.38 4.36 7.31
C TRP A 58 -15.10 2.91 6.94
N HIS A 59 -14.16 2.28 7.64
CA HIS A 59 -14.16 0.83 7.75
C HIS A 59 -15.09 0.53 8.91
N THR A 60 -16.28 0.10 8.53
CA THR A 60 -17.20 -0.68 9.34
C THR A 60 -16.44 -1.81 10.02
N TYR A 61 -16.10 -1.64 11.29
CA TYR A 61 -15.89 -2.78 12.18
C TYR A 61 -17.26 -3.36 12.50
N SER A 62 -17.83 -4.10 11.55
CA SER A 62 -19.10 -4.82 11.75
C SER A 62 -19.08 -6.11 10.93
N CYS A 63 -18.00 -6.88 11.08
CA CYS A 63 -17.97 -8.28 10.65
C CYS A 63 -17.03 -9.05 11.57
N SER A 64 -17.47 -9.25 12.82
CA SER A 64 -17.01 -10.34 13.66
C SER A 64 -18.15 -10.74 14.60
N MET A 65 -19.23 -11.25 14.01
CA MET A 65 -20.04 -12.26 14.68
C MET A 65 -19.12 -13.47 14.87
N LYS A 66 -18.47 -13.55 16.03
CA LYS A 66 -17.96 -14.81 16.58
C LYS A 66 -18.80 -15.13 17.79
N VAL A 67 -19.88 -15.86 17.50
CA VAL A 67 -20.45 -16.99 18.25
C VAL A 67 -19.79 -17.18 19.62
N LEU A 68 -20.43 -16.63 20.67
CA LEU A 68 -20.25 -17.10 22.04
C LEU A 68 -20.94 -18.47 22.11
N CYS A 69 -20.14 -19.52 22.22
CA CYS A 69 -20.61 -20.88 22.43
C CYS A 69 -21.33 -20.96 23.80
N SER A 70 -22.65 -21.15 23.74
CA SER A 70 -23.46 -21.64 24.85
C SER A 70 -22.90 -22.98 25.35
N HIS A 71 -22.63 -23.09 26.65
CA HIS A 71 -22.60 -24.39 27.33
C HIS A 71 -23.60 -24.36 28.49
N PRO A 72 -24.49 -25.36 28.59
CA PRO A 72 -25.58 -25.39 29.56
C PRO A 72 -25.11 -25.76 30.97
N ILE A 73 -25.79 -25.15 31.94
CA ILE A 73 -25.78 -25.52 33.35
C ILE A 73 -26.44 -26.90 33.48
N THR A 74 -25.75 -27.86 34.09
CA THR A 74 -26.36 -29.06 34.68
C THR A 74 -25.66 -29.40 35.99
N LEU A 75 -26.42 -29.21 37.08
CA LEU A 75 -26.29 -29.68 38.47
C LEU A 75 -25.02 -29.31 39.25
#